data_AF-A0A383E9U9-F1
#
_entry.id   AF-A0A383E9U9-F1
#
_cell.length_a   1.000
_cell.length_b   1.000
_cell.length_c   1.000
_cell.angle_alpha   90.00
_cell.angle_beta   90.00
_cell.angle_gamma   90.00
#
_symmetry.space_group_name_H-M   'P 1'
#
loop_
_entity.id
_entity.type
_entity.pdbx_description
1 polymer ?
#
loop_
_entity_poly.entity_id
_entity_poly.type
_entity_poly.pdbx_seq_one_letter_code
_entity_poly.pdbx_strand_id
1 'polypeptide(L)'
;MLNIHGFGDNLTINNIRIGDLSPDEHEKIDLEKGARNYDPLENVVVSHVQDSSTLICRKPAKNAVKSFIEEELIDGLCCYSAVNQGQLNQTIVNAVVKHLVEEKLPTVPRSIRHKYMSAFLMATTGITGMDRVVPKVAGVEAP
;
A
#
# COMPACT_ATOMS: atom_id res chain seq x y z
N MET A 1 -7.34 27.10 6.23
CA MET A 1 -7.43 26.36 4.96
C MET A 1 -6.38 25.25 5.02
N LEU A 2 -6.73 24.03 4.63
CA LEU A 2 -5.81 22.89 4.58
C LEU A 2 -4.79 23.09 3.45
N ASN A 3 -3.50 22.99 3.72
CA ASN A 3 -2.43 23.08 2.72
C ASN A 3 -1.78 21.70 2.53
N ILE A 4 -1.83 21.17 1.30
CA ILE A 4 -1.26 19.88 0.92
C ILE A 4 -0.42 20.07 -0.34
N HIS A 5 0.86 19.68 -0.30
CA HIS A 5 1.76 19.75 -1.45
C HIS A 5 2.87 18.70 -1.36
N GLY A 6 3.45 18.33 -2.51
CA GLY A 6 4.51 17.32 -2.58
C GLY A 6 4.00 15.88 -2.62
N PHE A 7 4.94 14.93 -2.61
CA PHE A 7 4.70 13.48 -2.66
C PHE A 7 5.79 12.75 -1.85
N GLY A 8 5.51 11.52 -1.42
CA GLY A 8 6.45 10.70 -0.65
C GLY A 8 6.93 11.45 0.61
N ASP A 9 8.22 11.39 0.89
CA ASP A 9 8.83 12.09 2.03
C ASP A 9 8.74 13.62 1.96
N ASN A 10 8.52 14.17 0.77
CA ASN A 10 8.32 15.61 0.56
C ASN A 10 6.85 16.04 0.66
N LEU A 11 5.93 15.12 0.94
CA LEU A 11 4.53 15.48 1.17
C LEU A 11 4.43 16.26 2.49
N THR A 12 3.78 17.42 2.39
CA THR A 12 3.60 18.33 3.51
C THR A 12 2.11 18.58 3.73
N ILE A 13 1.67 18.49 4.99
CA ILE A 13 0.32 18.86 5.43
C ILE A 13 0.43 19.96 6.49
N ASN A 14 -0.13 21.14 6.22
CA ASN A 14 -0.12 22.29 7.16
C ASN A 14 1.29 22.58 7.76
N ASN A 15 2.32 22.56 6.92
CA ASN A 15 3.74 22.74 7.26
C ASN A 15 4.43 21.57 7.97
N ILE A 16 3.78 20.42 8.10
CA ILE A 16 4.41 19.19 8.59
C ILE A 16 4.82 18.35 7.38
N ARG A 17 6.13 18.19 7.17
CA ARG A 17 6.70 17.31 6.15
C ARG A 17 6.84 15.90 6.72
N ILE A 18 6.18 14.92 6.12
CA ILE A 18 6.12 13.55 6.68
C ILE A 18 7.46 12.80 6.64
N GLY A 19 8.38 13.20 5.76
CA GLY A 19 9.74 12.66 5.75
C GLY A 19 10.59 13.07 6.97
N ASP A 20 10.21 14.12 7.70
CA ASP A 20 10.98 14.63 8.84
C ASP A 20 10.57 13.98 10.17
N LEU A 21 9.40 13.35 10.20
CA LEU A 21 8.82 12.79 11.42
C LEU A 21 9.59 11.56 11.92
N SER A 22 9.79 11.53 13.23
CA SER A 22 10.20 10.35 13.99
C SER A 22 9.06 9.33 14.13
N PRO A 23 9.36 8.06 14.45
CA PRO A 23 8.34 7.05 14.73
C PRO A 23 7.33 7.49 15.81
N ASP A 24 7.79 8.08 16.90
CA ASP A 24 6.94 8.58 17.99
C ASP A 24 5.99 9.69 17.51
N GLU A 25 6.44 10.57 16.61
CA GLU A 25 5.59 11.61 16.04
C GLU A 25 4.54 11.03 15.08
N HIS A 26 4.90 10.00 14.30
CA HIS A 26 3.94 9.25 13.49
C HIS A 26 2.87 8.59 14.37
N GLU A 27 3.29 7.89 15.44
CA GLU A 27 2.38 7.24 16.38
C GLU A 27 1.46 8.25 17.07
N LYS A 28 2.00 9.39 17.53
CA LYS A 28 1.20 10.45 18.14
C LYS A 28 0.11 10.95 17.19
N ILE A 29 0.45 11.17 15.92
CA ILE A 29 -0.54 11.57 14.90
C ILE A 29 -1.60 10.48 14.70
N ASP A 30 -1.19 9.21 14.62
CA ASP A 30 -2.12 8.08 14.47
C ASP A 30 -3.08 7.95 15.67
N LEU A 31 -2.58 8.08 16.90
CA LEU A 31 -3.40 8.04 18.11
C LEU A 31 -4.36 9.23 18.26
N GLU A 32 -3.96 10.41 17.77
CA GLU A 32 -4.76 11.63 17.81
C GLU A 32 -5.80 11.72 16.69
N LYS A 33 -5.53 11.13 15.52
CA LYS A 33 -6.35 11.31 14.30
C LYS A 33 -7.00 10.02 13.78
N GLY A 34 -6.39 8.87 14.07
CA GLY A 34 -6.82 7.54 13.63
C GLY A 34 -7.86 6.90 14.55
N ALA A 35 -8.50 5.85 14.03
CA ALA A 35 -9.34 4.97 14.83
C ALA A 35 -8.44 3.93 15.54
N ARG A 36 -8.67 3.72 16.83
CA ARG A 36 -7.82 2.87 17.69
C ARG A 36 -8.25 1.41 17.68
N ASN A 37 -8.52 0.86 16.50
CA ASN A 37 -8.98 -0.52 16.31
C ASN A 37 -7.86 -1.52 15.95
N TYR A 38 -6.61 -1.07 15.96
CA TYR A 38 -5.40 -1.88 15.82
C TYR A 38 -4.39 -1.50 16.90
N ASP A 39 -3.44 -2.42 17.14
CA ASP A 39 -2.27 -2.23 17.99
C ASP A 39 -1.02 -2.52 17.15
N PRO A 40 -0.52 -1.53 16.36
CA PRO A 40 0.60 -1.74 15.44
C PRO A 40 1.92 -2.01 16.17
N LEU A 41 2.92 -2.52 15.45
CA LEU A 41 4.26 -2.72 16.00
C LEU A 41 4.85 -1.39 16.48
N GLU A 42 5.16 -1.30 17.77
CA GLU A 42 5.73 -0.11 18.39
C GLU A 42 7.06 0.31 17.72
N ASN A 43 7.31 1.62 17.64
CA ASN A 43 8.60 2.18 17.21
C ASN A 43 9.04 1.79 15.78
N VAL A 44 8.11 1.41 14.91
CA VAL A 44 8.40 0.98 13.54
C VAL A 44 7.50 1.71 12.56
N VAL A 45 8.10 2.43 11.61
CA VAL A 45 7.40 3.04 10.47
C VAL A 45 8.05 2.57 9.18
N VAL A 46 7.30 1.95 8.28
CA VAL A 46 7.83 1.51 6.98
C VAL A 46 8.16 2.75 6.15
N SER A 47 9.41 2.86 5.69
CA SER A 47 9.84 3.94 4.79
C SER A 47 9.65 3.53 3.34
N HIS A 48 10.22 2.39 2.95
CA HIS A 48 10.11 1.85 1.61
C HIS A 48 10.44 0.35 1.61
N VAL A 49 10.26 -0.27 0.45
CA VAL A 49 10.61 -1.67 0.18
C VAL A 49 11.99 -1.69 -0.48
N GLN A 50 12.90 -2.54 -0.01
CA GLN A 50 14.22 -2.75 -0.61
C GLN A 50 14.16 -3.81 -1.71
N ASP A 51 13.49 -4.93 -1.42
CA ASP A 51 13.32 -6.07 -2.33
C ASP A 51 11.99 -6.79 -2.07
N SER A 52 11.76 -7.95 -2.68
CA SER A 52 10.49 -8.69 -2.59
C SER A 52 10.05 -9.06 -1.17
N SER A 53 10.97 -9.09 -0.20
CA SER A 53 10.72 -9.56 1.17
C SER A 53 11.29 -8.64 2.26
N THR A 54 12.10 -7.65 1.88
CA THR A 54 12.79 -6.78 2.84
C THR A 54 12.19 -5.37 2.83
N LEU A 55 11.76 -4.92 4.00
CA LEU A 55 11.30 -3.57 4.26
C LEU A 55 12.43 -2.74 4.88
N ILE A 56 12.55 -1.49 4.45
CA ILE A 56 13.34 -0.48 5.16
C ILE A 56 12.41 0.26 6.09
N CYS A 57 12.67 0.17 7.39
CA CYS A 57 11.85 0.73 8.44
C CYS A 57 12.60 1.78 9.23
N ARG A 58 11.91 2.87 9.57
CA ARG A 58 12.35 3.89 10.51
C ARG A 58 12.16 3.40 11.93
N LYS A 59 13.20 3.50 12.73
CA LYS A 59 13.21 3.24 14.18
C LYS A 59 13.75 4.46 14.94
N PRO A 60 13.43 4.60 16.23
CA PRO A 60 13.92 5.70 17.06
C PRO A 60 15.44 5.80 16.99
N ALA A 61 15.94 7.02 16.74
CA ALA A 61 17.37 7.28 16.82
C ALA A 61 17.85 7.25 18.27
N LYS A 62 19.01 6.65 18.52
CA LYS A 62 19.63 6.62 19.87
C LYS A 62 20.11 8.00 20.33
N ASN A 63 20.24 8.96 19.42
CA ASN A 63 20.70 10.32 19.70
C ASN A 63 19.75 11.35 19.08
N ALA A 64 19.63 12.52 19.72
CA ALA A 64 18.68 13.57 19.31
C ALA A 64 19.07 14.35 18.04
N VAL A 65 20.05 13.87 17.27
CA VAL A 65 20.53 14.55 16.05
C VAL A 65 19.71 14.18 14.83
N LYS A 66 19.20 12.94 14.78
CA LYS A 66 18.33 12.44 13.71
C LYS A 66 16.95 12.14 14.29
N SER A 67 15.90 12.33 13.50
CA SER A 67 14.53 11.93 13.88
C SER A 67 14.35 10.41 13.88
N PHE A 68 15.14 9.67 13.09
CA PHE A 68 15.12 8.21 13.05
C PHE A 68 16.43 7.62 12.48
N ILE A 69 16.56 6.30 12.61
CA ILE A 69 17.49 5.47 11.85
C ILE A 69 16.70 4.51 10.95
N GLU A 70 17.29 4.11 9.83
CA GLU A 70 16.71 3.07 8.98
C GLU A 70 17.33 1.71 9.31
N GLU A 71 16.49 0.70 9.43
CA GLU A 71 16.88 -0.69 9.62
C GLU A 71 16.08 -1.60 8.68
N GLU A 72 16.74 -2.66 8.21
CA GLU A 72 16.10 -3.72 7.43
C GLU A 72 15.22 -4.60 8.34
N LEU A 73 14.04 -4.93 7.85
CA LEU A 73 13.09 -5.85 8.47
C LEU A 73 12.56 -6.82 7.41
N ILE A 74 12.68 -8.12 7.68
CA ILE A 74 12.07 -9.14 6.83
C ILE A 74 10.56 -9.15 7.05
N ASP A 75 9.80 -8.97 5.97
CA ASP A 75 8.34 -9.06 5.96
C ASP A 75 7.90 -10.53 6.05
N GLY A 76 7.84 -11.04 7.28
CA GLY A 76 7.32 -12.38 7.55
C GLY A 76 5.79 -12.44 7.59
N LEU A 77 5.09 -11.30 7.58
CA LEU A 77 3.63 -11.24 7.63
C LEU A 77 3.01 -11.30 6.22
N CYS A 78 3.73 -10.77 5.23
CA CYS A 78 3.32 -10.70 3.83
C CYS A 78 1.90 -10.13 3.67
N CYS A 79 1.56 -9.13 4.50
CA CYS A 79 0.23 -8.52 4.57
C CYS A 79 -0.89 -9.59 4.63
N TYR A 80 -0.77 -10.56 5.54
CA TYR A 80 -1.71 -11.68 5.67
C TYR A 80 -1.88 -12.47 4.36
N SER A 81 -0.75 -12.77 3.71
CA SER A 81 -0.67 -13.43 2.39
C SER A 81 -1.22 -12.63 1.21
N ALA A 82 -1.45 -11.32 1.35
CA ALA A 82 -1.89 -10.47 0.23
C ALA A 82 -0.74 -10.18 -0.77
N VAL A 83 0.51 -10.25 -0.33
CA VAL A 83 1.70 -9.99 -1.18
C VAL A 83 2.53 -11.26 -1.43
N ASN A 84 1.86 -12.40 -1.69
CA ASN A 84 2.53 -13.69 -1.93
C ASN A 84 3.55 -13.69 -3.07
N GLN A 85 3.41 -12.79 -4.04
CA GLN A 85 4.29 -12.62 -5.20
C GLN A 85 5.54 -11.79 -4.88
N GLY A 86 5.70 -11.37 -3.62
CA GLY A 86 6.69 -10.42 -3.16
C GLY A 86 6.21 -8.98 -3.27
N GLN A 87 6.76 -8.12 -2.41
CA GLN A 87 6.57 -6.68 -2.46
C GLN A 87 7.05 -6.14 -3.82
N LEU A 88 6.26 -5.23 -4.41
CA LEU A 88 6.56 -4.56 -5.68
C LEU A 88 6.96 -5.48 -6.85
N ASN A 89 6.29 -6.64 -6.99
CA ASN A 89 6.50 -7.51 -8.15
C ASN A 89 6.40 -6.72 -9.47
N GLN A 90 7.51 -6.65 -10.23
CA GLN A 90 7.64 -5.72 -11.34
C GLN A 90 6.61 -5.96 -12.46
N THR A 91 6.20 -7.21 -12.68
CA THR A 91 5.16 -7.53 -13.66
C THR A 91 3.83 -6.89 -13.27
N ILE A 92 3.45 -6.98 -11.98
CA ILE A 92 2.22 -6.39 -11.46
C ILE A 92 2.31 -4.85 -11.49
N VAL A 93 3.41 -4.28 -11.01
CA VAL A 93 3.64 -2.83 -10.99
C VAL A 93 3.54 -2.25 -12.40
N ASN A 94 4.24 -2.84 -13.37
CA ASN A 94 4.19 -2.38 -14.76
C ASN A 94 2.78 -2.45 -15.35
N ALA A 95 2.03 -3.52 -15.06
CA ALA A 95 0.66 -3.66 -15.54
C ALA A 95 -0.26 -2.56 -14.99
N VAL A 96 -0.14 -2.23 -13.70
CA VAL A 96 -0.92 -1.14 -13.06
C VAL A 96 -0.51 0.22 -13.60
N VAL A 97 0.79 0.52 -13.66
CA VAL A 97 1.29 1.82 -14.17
C VAL A 97 0.85 2.03 -15.61
N LYS A 98 0.99 1.03 -16.48
CA LYS A 98 0.53 1.09 -17.87
C LYS A 98 -0.98 1.31 -17.97
N HIS A 99 -1.76 0.59 -17.16
CA HIS A 99 -3.22 0.75 -17.11
C HIS A 99 -3.64 2.17 -16.73
N LEU A 100 -2.97 2.78 -15.75
CA LEU A 100 -3.31 4.11 -15.25
C LEU A 100 -2.78 5.24 -16.15
N VAL A 101 -1.54 5.12 -16.64
CA VAL A 101 -0.83 6.22 -17.32
C VAL A 101 -1.06 6.20 -18.83
N GLU A 102 -0.99 5.03 -19.47
CA GLU A 102 -1.11 4.90 -20.93
C GLU A 102 -2.57 4.67 -21.34
N GLU A 103 -3.23 3.69 -20.71
CA GLU A 103 -4.58 3.27 -21.11
C GLU A 103 -5.68 4.19 -20.54
N LYS A 104 -5.40 4.82 -19.40
CA LYS A 104 -6.27 5.81 -18.73
C LYS A 104 -7.72 5.36 -18.61
N LEU A 105 -7.93 4.07 -18.34
CA LEU A 105 -9.28 3.54 -18.25
C LEU A 105 -9.92 4.00 -16.93
N PRO A 106 -11.10 4.66 -16.96
CA PRO A 106 -11.76 5.07 -15.73
C PRO A 106 -12.38 3.88 -15.00
N THR A 107 -12.62 4.05 -13.70
CA THR A 107 -13.53 3.18 -12.96
C THR A 107 -14.94 3.34 -13.54
N VAL A 108 -15.53 2.23 -13.99
CA VAL A 108 -16.88 2.20 -14.56
C VAL A 108 -17.80 1.30 -13.73
N PRO A 109 -19.09 1.66 -13.58
CA PRO A 109 -20.06 0.80 -12.92
C PRO A 109 -20.30 -0.49 -13.72
N ARG A 110 -20.80 -1.54 -13.06
CA ARG A 110 -21.13 -2.83 -13.70
C ARG A 110 -22.22 -2.73 -14.79
N SER A 111 -22.92 -1.61 -14.88
CA SER A 111 -23.85 -1.30 -15.97
C SER A 111 -23.15 -0.97 -17.30
N ILE A 112 -21.83 -0.69 -17.29
CA ILE A 112 -21.04 -0.39 -18.47
C ILE A 112 -19.93 -1.44 -18.62
N ARG A 113 -19.76 -1.96 -19.84
CA ARG A 113 -18.71 -2.96 -20.13
C ARG A 113 -17.35 -2.28 -20.34
N HIS A 114 -16.28 -2.94 -19.92
CA HIS A 114 -14.90 -2.54 -20.24
C HIS A 114 -14.05 -3.76 -20.62
N LYS A 115 -13.02 -3.54 -21.46
CA LYS A 115 -12.22 -4.62 -22.08
C LYS A 115 -11.55 -5.56 -21.07
N TYR A 116 -11.07 -5.04 -19.95
CA TYR A 116 -10.37 -5.84 -18.94
C TYR A 116 -11.27 -6.78 -18.14
N MET A 117 -12.58 -6.51 -18.04
CA MET A 117 -13.49 -7.45 -17.38
C MET A 117 -13.57 -8.76 -18.16
N SER A 118 -13.64 -8.71 -19.48
CA SER A 118 -13.65 -9.92 -20.31
C SER A 118 -12.36 -10.72 -20.16
N ALA A 119 -11.20 -10.03 -20.19
CA ALA A 119 -9.90 -10.68 -19.97
C ALA A 119 -9.82 -11.33 -18.59
N PHE A 120 -10.26 -10.64 -17.53
CA PHE A 120 -10.31 -11.18 -16.17
C PHE A 120 -11.21 -12.42 -16.08
N LEU A 121 -12.43 -12.36 -16.60
CA LEU A 121 -13.37 -13.47 -16.54
C LEU A 121 -12.82 -14.69 -17.30
N MET A 122 -12.29 -14.50 -18.51
CA MET A 122 -11.68 -15.59 -19.28
C MET A 122 -10.51 -16.25 -18.55
N ALA A 123 -9.60 -15.44 -17.98
CA ALA A 123 -8.44 -15.95 -17.27
C ALA A 123 -8.85 -16.69 -15.99
N THR A 124 -9.74 -16.10 -15.19
CA THR A 124 -10.14 -16.66 -13.89
C THR A 124 -10.96 -17.93 -14.03
N THR A 125 -11.93 -18.01 -14.95
CA THR A 125 -12.66 -19.25 -15.21
C THR A 125 -11.74 -20.33 -15.77
N GLY A 126 -10.79 -19.95 -16.63
CA GLY A 126 -9.78 -20.88 -17.17
C GLY A 126 -8.85 -21.47 -16.12
N ILE A 127 -8.39 -20.65 -15.15
CA ILE A 127 -7.51 -21.10 -14.06
C ILE A 127 -8.27 -21.95 -13.03
N THR A 128 -9.49 -21.52 -12.66
CA THR A 128 -10.26 -22.15 -11.58
C THR A 128 -11.09 -23.35 -12.03
N GLY A 129 -11.35 -23.48 -13.34
CA GLY A 129 -12.28 -24.48 -13.89
C GLY A 129 -13.75 -24.18 -13.61
N MET A 130 -14.07 -23.01 -13.03
CA MET A 130 -15.44 -22.62 -12.72
C MET A 130 -16.16 -22.10 -13.96
N ASP A 131 -17.45 -22.38 -14.08
CA ASP A 131 -18.27 -21.86 -15.18
C ASP A 131 -18.40 -20.33 -15.15
N ARG A 132 -18.41 -19.74 -13.94
CA ARG A 132 -18.67 -18.31 -13.71
C ARG A 132 -17.91 -17.81 -12.48
N VAL A 133 -17.56 -16.51 -12.50
CA VAL A 133 -16.90 -15.80 -11.40
C VAL A 133 -17.62 -14.47 -11.15
N VAL A 134 -17.76 -14.08 -9.89
CA VAL A 134 -18.26 -12.77 -9.46
C VAL A 134 -17.12 -12.00 -8.79
N PRO A 135 -16.55 -10.97 -9.45
CA PRO A 135 -15.48 -10.17 -8.83
C PRO A 135 -16.02 -9.33 -7.68
N LYS A 136 -15.26 -9.32 -6.57
CA LYS A 136 -15.48 -8.54 -5.35
C LYS A 136 -14.21 -7.79 -4.99
N VAL A 137 -14.30 -6.83 -4.07
CA VAL A 137 -13.17 -5.99 -3.66
C VAL A 137 -12.49 -6.54 -2.42
N ALA A 138 -13.26 -6.90 -1.39
CA ALA A 138 -12.73 -7.38 -0.11
C ALA A 138 -13.12 -8.82 0.18
N GLY A 139 -12.31 -9.51 0.99
CA GLY A 139 -12.57 -10.91 1.38
C GLY A 139 -13.91 -11.12 2.07
N VAL A 140 -14.36 -10.17 2.91
CA VAL A 140 -15.67 -10.25 3.59
C VAL A 140 -16.87 -10.14 2.63
N GLU A 141 -16.66 -9.64 1.41
CA GLU A 141 -17.71 -9.57 0.39
C GLU A 141 -17.84 -10.87 -0.42
N ALA A 142 -16.89 -11.80 -0.26
CA ALA A 142 -16.87 -13.10 -0.90
C ALA A 142 -17.51 -14.14 0.05
N PRO A 143 -18.74 -14.61 -0.24
CA PRO A 143 -19.45 -15.58 0.59
C PRO A 143 -18.91 -17.00 0.45
#